data_AF-A0A7R7ECL8-F1
#
_entry.id   AF-A0A7R7ECL8-F1
#
_cell.length_a   1.000
_cell.length_b   1.000
_cell.length_c   1.000
_cell.angle_alpha   90.00
_cell.angle_beta   90.00
_cell.angle_gamma   90.00
#
_symmetry.space_group_name_H-M   'P 1'
#
loop_
_entity.id
_entity.type
_entity.pdbx_description
1 polymer ?
#
loop_
_entity_poly.entity_id
_entity_poly.type
_entity_poly.pdbx_seq_one_letter_code
_entity_poly.pdbx_strand_id
1 'polypeptide(L)'
;MRIDVRLRRNGLSPRQLFFIECWGSLAHKESTDTDRVGFNNILNAINELLSLFPQGNKFKGQDKRKRAAQELLELLKEDVVLSDDRFESIPNQLKDMLDIKNAWSDKERSPVEKHQGLMESLFTQLKLTLEAHYLPASLERLEAEISKGEFPSDSDYACITSLCNNIMSFLLTLGMPLTECSLLYSRILMNDRQTFDVRFRSWAEKVNVRSQRYIVSIIMENEKFHDMLQQAGEHILFNGCRYFHFTSDKGVPSVRTEIEVQAVSVLAAKVKADFVLKDSLDVVAYMLGRGQINTRSAFQVRDEAGNETTIPGFSNEILTNSDRLTMSEFGHFMSAITGLFTRASPESARKVSSAFHFLRNGLINKTTQENQFTSFWSALEALTLDVSSRQLDHDEHVVFTTPPCMGLDYVVKQLISLRGIARQLRLELHLHDGRRVIPGESDLDDIYTYLKDSEFTRQFGDELSDYPYASYMLRKFTGLCVQPRELGKKIIRHAEKVERHIYRLYILRNTIVHNAESNPYIQFLTVNLEHYLRGTINAMFYTASMLPVIRAPEEAFQRYLHMYEILVNELEPTFGIPPGEHRSVESLIGQNKITPADSKLKAWLKLHK
;
A
#
# COMPACT_ATOMS: atom_id res chain seq x y z
N MET A 1 9.47 9.35 1.24
CA MET A 1 9.28 10.68 1.84
C MET A 1 9.41 11.74 0.74
N ARG A 2 8.64 12.83 0.79
CA ARG A 2 8.69 13.90 -0.23
C ARG A 2 8.62 15.27 0.46
N ILE A 3 9.17 16.27 -0.19
CA ILE A 3 9.05 17.68 0.22
C ILE A 3 8.28 18.46 -0.84
N ASP A 4 7.38 19.36 -0.41
CA ASP A 4 6.66 20.27 -1.31
C ASP A 4 7.15 21.71 -1.11
N VAL A 5 8.00 22.16 -2.03
CA VAL A 5 8.56 23.52 -2.03
C VAL A 5 7.51 24.60 -2.32
N ARG A 6 6.33 24.22 -2.83
CA ARG A 6 5.24 25.16 -3.14
C ARG A 6 4.41 25.53 -1.92
N LEU A 7 4.50 24.76 -0.83
CA LEU A 7 3.77 25.02 0.41
C LEU A 7 4.25 26.34 1.02
N ARG A 8 3.34 27.30 1.22
CA ARG A 8 3.65 28.52 1.97
C ARG A 8 3.64 28.23 3.46
N ARG A 9 4.79 28.48 4.12
CA ARG A 9 5.05 28.09 5.51
C ARG A 9 4.76 29.19 6.52
N ASN A 10 4.77 30.45 6.08
CA ASN A 10 4.58 31.61 6.96
C ASN A 10 3.24 31.55 7.70
N GLY A 11 3.28 31.74 9.02
CA GLY A 11 2.09 31.77 9.87
C GLY A 11 1.51 30.39 10.24
N LEU A 12 2.23 29.30 9.96
CA LEU A 12 1.87 27.95 10.39
C LEU A 12 2.76 27.49 11.56
N SER A 13 2.16 26.81 12.54
CA SER A 13 2.92 26.15 13.60
C SER A 13 3.62 24.89 13.07
N PRO A 14 4.67 24.38 13.76
CA PRO A 14 5.34 23.14 13.37
C PRO A 14 4.38 21.94 13.25
N ARG A 15 3.37 21.84 14.12
CA ARG A 15 2.35 20.76 14.08
C ARG A 15 1.45 20.87 12.86
N GLN A 16 1.03 22.10 12.52
CA GLN A 16 0.20 22.37 11.36
C GLN A 16 0.95 22.06 10.06
N LEU A 17 2.22 22.49 9.97
CA LEU A 17 3.10 22.15 8.84
C LEU A 17 3.29 20.64 8.72
N PHE A 18 3.62 19.98 9.84
CA PHE A 18 3.80 18.53 9.87
C PHE A 18 2.56 17.79 9.39
N PHE A 19 1.37 18.17 9.87
CA PHE A 19 0.11 17.59 9.44
C PHE A 19 -0.09 17.70 7.92
N ILE A 20 0.09 18.90 7.35
CA ILE A 20 -0.08 19.15 5.91
C ILE A 20 0.90 18.30 5.09
N GLU A 21 2.17 18.29 5.47
CA GLU A 21 3.23 17.53 4.78
C GLU A 21 3.04 16.01 4.89
N CYS A 22 2.60 15.54 6.08
CA CYS A 22 2.29 14.14 6.33
C CYS A 22 1.12 13.67 5.45
N TRP A 23 0.00 14.39 5.48
CA TRP A 23 -1.16 14.06 4.64
C TRP A 23 -0.82 14.10 3.15
N GLY A 24 -0.09 15.13 2.71
CA GLY A 24 0.37 15.25 1.33
C GLY A 24 1.26 14.08 0.90
N SER A 25 2.17 13.64 1.77
CA SER A 25 3.04 12.48 1.51
C SER A 25 2.26 11.18 1.41
N LEU A 26 1.32 10.93 2.32
CA LEU A 26 0.51 9.70 2.33
C LEU A 26 -0.42 9.58 1.11
N ALA A 27 -0.98 10.71 0.65
CA ALA A 27 -1.93 10.76 -0.46
C ALA A 27 -1.28 10.88 -1.85
N HIS A 28 0.02 11.14 -1.94
CA HIS A 28 0.65 11.42 -3.23
C HIS A 28 0.69 10.17 -4.13
N LYS A 29 0.23 10.30 -5.37
CA LYS A 29 0.12 9.19 -6.34
C LYS A 29 1.42 8.46 -6.65
N GLU A 30 2.55 9.13 -6.45
CA GLU A 30 3.91 8.59 -6.68
C GLU A 30 4.69 8.31 -5.39
N SER A 31 4.06 8.43 -4.21
CA SER A 31 4.73 8.00 -2.97
C SER A 31 5.04 6.51 -3.06
N THR A 32 6.24 6.14 -2.62
CA THR A 32 6.64 4.74 -2.42
C THR A 32 5.65 4.07 -1.47
N ASP A 33 5.46 2.75 -1.60
CA ASP A 33 4.60 1.93 -0.74
C ASP A 33 4.89 2.14 0.76
N THR A 34 6.15 2.39 1.12
CA THR A 34 6.56 2.60 2.52
C THR A 34 6.11 3.96 3.08
N ASP A 35 5.94 4.97 2.21
CA ASP A 35 5.54 6.33 2.57
C ASP A 35 4.12 6.69 2.14
N ARG A 36 3.43 5.75 1.49
CA ARG A 36 2.03 5.81 1.12
C ARG A 36 1.18 5.31 2.29
N VAL A 37 -0.07 5.77 2.35
CA VAL A 37 -1.06 5.22 3.27
C VAL A 37 -1.12 3.69 3.24
N GLY A 38 -1.14 3.10 4.43
CA GLY A 38 -1.30 1.65 4.59
C GLY A 38 -2.71 1.20 4.20
N PHE A 39 -2.82 0.01 3.58
CA PHE A 39 -4.11 -0.57 3.22
C PHE A 39 -4.93 -1.01 4.43
N ASN A 40 -4.26 -1.52 5.46
CA ASN A 40 -4.93 -2.16 6.56
C ASN A 40 -5.23 -1.17 7.70
N ASN A 41 -6.44 -1.27 8.23
CA ASN A 41 -6.98 -0.49 9.33
C ASN A 41 -8.07 -1.32 10.02
N ILE A 42 -8.59 -0.80 11.14
CA ILE A 42 -9.52 -1.52 12.00
C ILE A 42 -10.80 -1.97 11.26
N LEU A 43 -11.39 -1.14 10.40
CA LEU A 43 -12.61 -1.47 9.67
C LEU A 43 -12.34 -2.51 8.57
N ASN A 44 -11.22 -2.39 7.85
CA ASN A 44 -10.83 -3.35 6.83
C ASN A 44 -10.60 -4.74 7.43
N ALA A 45 -9.85 -4.82 8.53
CA ALA A 45 -9.59 -6.06 9.24
C ALA A 45 -10.88 -6.75 9.74
N ILE A 46 -11.84 -5.96 10.25
CA ILE A 46 -13.15 -6.48 10.66
C ILE A 46 -13.97 -6.97 9.46
N ASN A 47 -14.02 -6.20 8.37
CA ASN A 47 -14.72 -6.60 7.15
C ASN A 47 -14.12 -7.89 6.55
N GLU A 48 -12.79 -8.01 6.56
CA GLU A 48 -12.09 -9.24 6.14
C GLU A 48 -12.52 -10.43 6.99
N LEU A 49 -12.47 -10.32 8.33
CA LEU A 49 -12.90 -11.40 9.23
C LEU A 49 -14.35 -11.81 9.03
N LEU A 50 -15.27 -10.83 8.92
CA LEU A 50 -16.69 -11.08 8.66
C LEU A 50 -16.91 -11.79 7.32
N SER A 51 -16.14 -11.44 6.28
CA SER A 51 -16.19 -12.12 4.98
C SER A 51 -15.65 -13.56 4.99
N LEU A 52 -14.81 -13.89 5.98
CA LEU A 52 -14.20 -15.22 6.12
C LEU A 52 -15.03 -16.21 6.94
N PHE A 53 -15.99 -15.76 7.77
CA PHE A 53 -16.86 -16.67 8.52
C PHE A 53 -17.75 -17.54 7.61
N PRO A 54 -18.41 -17.02 6.56
CA PRO A 54 -19.24 -17.83 5.66
C PRO A 54 -18.48 -18.98 4.97
N GLN A 55 -17.15 -18.88 4.86
CA GLN A 55 -16.30 -19.90 4.22
C GLN A 55 -16.15 -21.17 5.09
N GLY A 56 -16.49 -21.10 6.39
CA GLY A 56 -16.37 -22.22 7.32
C GLY A 56 -14.94 -22.80 7.33
N ASN A 57 -14.81 -24.11 7.16
CA ASN A 57 -13.51 -24.81 7.13
C ASN A 57 -12.96 -25.02 5.70
N LYS A 58 -13.67 -24.56 4.66
CA LYS A 58 -13.23 -24.74 3.27
C LYS A 58 -11.97 -23.91 3.00
N PHE A 59 -11.11 -24.40 2.10
CA PHE A 59 -9.92 -23.68 1.60
C PHE A 59 -9.03 -23.08 2.70
N LYS A 60 -8.75 -23.85 3.76
CA LYS A 60 -7.97 -23.41 4.93
C LYS A 60 -8.58 -22.17 5.62
N GLY A 61 -9.91 -22.07 5.68
CA GLY A 61 -10.64 -20.92 6.24
C GLY A 61 -10.27 -20.58 7.69
N GLN A 62 -10.01 -21.59 8.52
CA GLN A 62 -9.53 -21.41 9.89
C GLN A 62 -8.17 -20.70 9.96
N ASP A 63 -7.21 -21.10 9.11
CA ASP A 63 -5.88 -20.47 9.04
C ASP A 63 -5.95 -19.04 8.53
N LYS A 64 -6.89 -18.74 7.62
CA LYS A 64 -7.14 -17.38 7.13
C LYS A 64 -7.70 -16.50 8.25
N ARG A 65 -8.73 -16.96 8.97
CA ARG A 65 -9.32 -16.22 10.11
C ARG A 65 -8.31 -16.01 11.22
N LYS A 66 -7.52 -17.03 11.55
CA LYS A 66 -6.44 -16.92 12.54
C LYS A 66 -5.48 -15.78 12.20
N ARG A 67 -4.97 -15.73 10.96
CA ARG A 67 -4.05 -14.69 10.51
C ARG A 67 -4.68 -13.29 10.53
N ALA A 68 -5.89 -13.16 10.00
CA ALA A 68 -6.62 -11.89 10.01
C ALA A 68 -6.88 -11.39 11.45
N ALA A 69 -7.20 -12.30 12.38
CA ALA A 69 -7.43 -11.96 13.79
C ALA A 69 -6.14 -11.56 14.54
N GLN A 70 -4.98 -12.12 14.19
CA GLN A 70 -3.69 -11.68 14.74
C GLN A 70 -3.37 -10.25 14.34
N GLU A 71 -3.63 -9.91 13.07
CA GLU A 71 -3.41 -8.55 12.58
C GLU A 71 -4.43 -7.56 13.17
N LEU A 72 -5.69 -7.99 13.36
CA LEU A 72 -6.69 -7.20 14.08
C LEU A 72 -6.23 -6.90 15.52
N LEU A 73 -5.64 -7.87 16.21
CA LEU A 73 -5.13 -7.67 17.57
C LEU A 73 -4.03 -6.60 17.63
N GLU A 74 -3.14 -6.56 16.64
CA GLU A 74 -2.12 -5.51 16.54
C GLU A 74 -2.76 -4.12 16.38
N LEU A 75 -3.74 -4.00 15.48
CA LEU A 75 -4.47 -2.75 15.26
C LEU A 75 -5.24 -2.30 16.52
N LEU A 76 -5.87 -3.23 17.23
CA LEU A 76 -6.58 -2.95 18.48
C LEU A 76 -5.65 -2.42 19.58
N LYS A 77 -4.36 -2.82 19.56
CA LYS A 77 -3.34 -2.37 20.53
C LYS A 77 -2.75 -1.01 20.16
N GLU A 78 -2.58 -0.72 18.88
CA GLU A 78 -1.89 0.47 18.39
C GLU A 78 -2.82 1.67 18.16
N ASP A 79 -4.09 1.44 17.80
CA ASP A 79 -5.01 2.53 17.46
C ASP A 79 -5.55 3.25 18.70
N VAL A 80 -4.99 4.43 18.96
CA VAL A 80 -5.34 5.28 20.09
C VAL A 80 -6.79 5.75 20.07
N VAL A 81 -7.44 5.83 18.90
CA VAL A 81 -8.82 6.32 18.77
C VAL A 81 -9.80 5.35 19.43
N LEU A 82 -9.50 4.05 19.43
CA LEU A 82 -10.36 3.00 19.98
C LEU A 82 -10.50 3.03 21.51
N SER A 83 -9.78 3.92 22.18
CA SER A 83 -9.95 4.19 23.62
C SER A 83 -11.13 5.11 23.94
N ASP A 84 -11.77 5.70 22.92
CA ASP A 84 -12.91 6.58 23.08
C ASP A 84 -14.17 5.84 23.55
N ASP A 85 -14.93 6.47 24.46
CA ASP A 85 -16.13 5.89 25.08
C ASP A 85 -17.23 5.54 24.06
N ARG A 86 -17.24 6.19 22.88
CA ARG A 86 -18.17 5.89 21.78
C ARG A 86 -18.06 4.47 21.24
N PHE A 87 -16.99 3.73 21.56
CA PHE A 87 -16.79 2.33 21.16
C PHE A 87 -17.20 1.32 22.24
N GLU A 88 -17.88 1.75 23.31
CA GLU A 88 -18.58 0.89 24.28
C GLU A 88 -17.69 -0.20 24.93
N SER A 89 -16.38 0.05 25.06
CA SER A 89 -15.38 -0.93 25.51
C SER A 89 -15.28 -2.23 24.68
N ILE A 90 -15.94 -2.31 23.52
CA ILE A 90 -15.87 -3.47 22.61
C ILE A 90 -14.43 -3.75 22.17
N PRO A 91 -13.60 -2.74 21.82
CA PRO A 91 -12.19 -2.99 21.50
C PRO A 91 -11.42 -3.66 22.63
N ASN A 92 -11.71 -3.34 23.90
CA ASN A 92 -11.06 -3.95 25.06
C ASN A 92 -11.53 -5.39 25.26
N GLN A 93 -12.82 -5.68 25.13
CA GLN A 93 -13.34 -7.05 25.16
C GLN A 93 -12.68 -7.93 24.10
N LEU A 94 -12.57 -7.44 22.86
CA LEU A 94 -11.91 -8.15 21.77
C LEU A 94 -10.42 -8.36 22.05
N LYS A 95 -9.72 -7.35 22.60
CA LYS A 95 -8.31 -7.49 23.02
C LYS A 95 -8.16 -8.61 24.05
N ASP A 96 -8.98 -8.62 25.09
CA ASP A 96 -8.90 -9.62 26.16
C ASP A 96 -9.18 -11.03 25.65
N MET A 97 -10.09 -11.19 24.70
CA MET A 97 -10.41 -12.48 24.08
C MET A 97 -9.31 -12.97 23.11
N LEU A 98 -8.60 -12.06 22.45
CA LEU A 98 -7.58 -12.38 21.44
C LEU A 98 -6.16 -12.50 22.02
N ASP A 99 -5.85 -11.77 23.09
CA ASP A 99 -4.51 -11.68 23.70
C ASP A 99 -4.27 -12.71 24.81
N ILE A 100 -4.91 -13.88 24.71
CA ILE A 100 -4.76 -14.95 25.70
C ILE A 100 -3.37 -15.60 25.53
N LYS A 101 -2.64 -15.81 26.63
CA LYS A 101 -1.33 -16.46 26.61
C LYS A 101 -1.42 -17.83 25.92
N ASN A 102 -0.53 -18.08 24.94
CA ASN A 102 -0.50 -19.30 24.11
C ASN A 102 -1.74 -19.54 23.23
N ALA A 103 -2.64 -18.55 23.10
CA ALA A 103 -3.81 -18.57 22.21
C ALA A 103 -3.49 -19.02 20.79
N TRP A 104 -2.39 -18.53 20.26
CA TRP A 104 -2.04 -18.63 18.85
C TRP A 104 -1.15 -19.85 18.54
N SER A 105 -0.63 -20.53 19.56
CA SER A 105 0.16 -21.76 19.44
C SER A 105 -0.68 -23.03 19.38
N ASP A 106 -1.95 -22.97 19.81
CA ASP A 106 -2.90 -24.07 19.70
C ASP A 106 -3.26 -24.28 18.21
N LYS A 107 -2.84 -25.43 17.66
CA LYS A 107 -3.08 -25.80 16.26
C LYS A 107 -4.52 -26.25 16.02
N GLU A 108 -5.26 -26.63 17.05
CA GLU A 108 -6.60 -27.20 16.88
C GLU A 108 -7.71 -26.15 17.07
N ARG A 109 -7.51 -25.11 17.90
CA ARG A 109 -8.50 -24.02 18.05
C ARG A 109 -7.88 -22.67 18.45
N SER A 110 -7.79 -21.74 17.50
CA SER A 110 -7.45 -20.33 17.78
C SER A 110 -8.58 -19.62 18.57
N PRO A 111 -8.33 -18.46 19.21
CA PRO A 111 -9.35 -17.77 20.01
C PRO A 111 -10.60 -17.39 19.20
N VAL A 112 -10.41 -17.01 17.94
CA VAL A 112 -11.51 -16.67 17.03
C VAL A 112 -12.38 -17.89 16.71
N GLU A 113 -11.81 -19.10 16.66
CA GLU A 113 -12.58 -20.33 16.44
C GLU A 113 -13.30 -20.81 17.71
N LYS A 114 -12.70 -20.60 18.90
CA LYS A 114 -13.28 -21.04 20.19
C LYS A 114 -14.60 -20.33 20.50
N HIS A 115 -14.73 -19.07 20.11
CA HIS A 115 -15.88 -18.23 20.43
C HIS A 115 -16.54 -17.64 19.18
N GLN A 116 -16.61 -18.41 18.09
CA GLN A 116 -16.99 -17.92 16.76
C GLN A 116 -18.26 -17.04 16.76
N GLY A 117 -19.39 -17.52 17.32
CA GLY A 117 -20.63 -16.75 17.32
C GLY A 117 -20.57 -15.45 18.13
N LEU A 118 -19.87 -15.45 19.26
CA LEU A 118 -19.65 -14.23 20.06
C LEU A 118 -18.69 -13.26 19.33
N MET A 119 -17.63 -13.77 18.72
CA MET A 119 -16.68 -12.98 17.93
C MET A 119 -17.37 -12.31 16.75
N GLU A 120 -18.19 -13.04 15.99
CA GLU A 120 -18.96 -12.50 14.88
C GLU A 120 -19.94 -11.39 15.33
N SER A 121 -20.60 -11.59 16.48
CA SER A 121 -21.46 -10.57 17.09
C SER A 121 -20.67 -9.32 17.49
N LEU A 122 -19.55 -9.46 18.19
CA LEU A 122 -18.72 -8.34 18.64
C LEU A 122 -18.09 -7.59 17.45
N PHE A 123 -17.64 -8.30 16.41
CA PHE A 123 -17.13 -7.68 15.19
C PHE A 123 -18.21 -6.91 14.44
N THR A 124 -19.44 -7.43 14.40
CA THR A 124 -20.58 -6.72 13.79
C THR A 124 -20.92 -5.45 14.56
N GLN A 125 -20.96 -5.51 15.90
CA GLN A 125 -21.20 -4.33 16.74
C GLN A 125 -20.07 -3.29 16.61
N LEU A 126 -18.81 -3.74 16.61
CA LEU A 126 -17.67 -2.85 16.43
C LEU A 126 -17.67 -2.20 15.04
N LYS A 127 -18.04 -2.94 13.98
CA LYS A 127 -18.20 -2.38 12.64
C LYS A 127 -19.18 -1.21 12.63
N LEU A 128 -20.36 -1.40 13.21
CA LEU A 128 -21.41 -0.36 13.23
C LEU A 128 -20.97 0.88 14.00
N THR A 129 -20.33 0.71 15.15
CA THR A 129 -19.82 1.84 15.96
C THR A 129 -18.66 2.55 15.26
N LEU A 130 -17.76 1.83 14.58
CA LEU A 130 -16.70 2.42 13.77
C LEU A 130 -17.26 3.27 12.62
N GLU A 131 -18.21 2.75 11.85
CA GLU A 131 -18.83 3.47 10.74
C GLU A 131 -19.55 4.75 11.21
N ALA A 132 -20.08 4.75 12.44
CA ALA A 132 -20.76 5.92 13.01
C ALA A 132 -19.82 6.96 13.64
N HIS A 133 -18.74 6.53 14.30
CA HIS A 133 -18.01 7.38 15.25
C HIS A 133 -16.50 7.51 15.01
N TYR A 134 -15.90 6.65 14.17
CA TYR A 134 -14.44 6.63 14.03
C TYR A 134 -13.85 7.92 13.44
N LEU A 135 -14.45 8.44 12.36
CA LEU A 135 -13.98 9.68 11.72
C LEU A 135 -14.16 10.89 12.64
N PRO A 136 -15.33 11.14 13.28
CA PRO A 136 -15.47 12.19 14.28
C PRO A 136 -14.42 12.10 15.41
N ALA A 137 -14.25 10.91 16.01
CA ALA A 137 -13.30 10.71 17.10
C ALA A 137 -11.84 10.97 16.68
N SER A 138 -11.48 10.51 15.48
CA SER A 138 -10.15 10.72 14.92
C SER A 138 -9.88 12.20 14.64
N LEU A 139 -10.87 12.92 14.12
CA LEU A 139 -10.76 14.35 13.80
C LEU A 139 -10.63 15.20 15.06
N GLU A 140 -11.47 14.96 16.08
CA GLU A 140 -11.39 15.64 17.37
C GLU A 140 -10.01 15.45 18.01
N ARG A 141 -9.48 14.21 17.98
CA ARG A 141 -8.16 13.91 18.54
C ARG A 141 -7.02 14.52 17.74
N LEU A 142 -7.12 14.52 16.40
CA LEU A 142 -6.14 15.16 15.53
C LEU A 142 -6.11 16.68 15.72
N GLU A 143 -7.28 17.33 15.80
CA GLU A 143 -7.40 18.75 16.07
C GLU A 143 -6.79 19.13 17.42
N ALA A 144 -7.08 18.35 18.47
CA ALA A 144 -6.48 18.52 19.78
C ALA A 144 -4.95 18.40 19.74
N GLU A 145 -4.42 17.42 19.01
CA GLU A 145 -2.98 17.21 18.88
C GLU A 145 -2.28 18.33 18.10
N ILE A 146 -2.91 18.84 17.04
CA ILE A 146 -2.38 19.94 16.21
C ILE A 146 -2.40 21.27 16.98
N SER A 147 -3.41 21.47 17.84
CA SER A 147 -3.65 22.72 18.56
C SER A 147 -2.77 22.93 19.80
N LYS A 148 -1.97 21.93 20.19
CA LYS A 148 -1.04 22.05 21.33
C LYS A 148 0.01 23.13 21.06
N GLY A 149 0.18 24.06 22.01
CA GLY A 149 1.09 25.21 21.90
C GLY A 149 2.56 24.92 22.20
N GLU A 150 2.91 23.70 22.60
CA GLU A 150 4.28 23.31 22.97
C GLU A 150 5.10 22.87 21.75
N PHE A 151 6.44 23.02 21.85
CA PHE A 151 7.38 22.47 20.87
C PHE A 151 7.14 20.96 20.71
N PRO A 152 6.87 20.47 19.48
CA PRO A 152 6.46 19.08 19.33
C PRO A 152 7.62 18.11 19.56
N SER A 153 7.34 17.06 20.31
CA SER A 153 8.21 15.90 20.45
C SER A 153 8.05 14.93 19.27
N ASP A 154 9.00 14.01 19.09
CA ASP A 154 8.87 12.95 18.09
C ASP A 154 7.68 12.00 18.39
N SER A 155 7.27 11.85 19.66
CA SER A 155 6.05 11.11 20.01
C SER A 155 4.78 11.82 19.54
N ASP A 156 4.76 13.15 19.57
CA ASP A 156 3.62 13.92 19.06
C ASP A 156 3.52 13.80 17.54
N TYR A 157 4.65 13.91 16.85
CA TYR A 157 4.72 13.69 15.40
C TYR A 157 4.33 12.26 15.02
N ALA A 158 4.72 11.26 15.82
CA ALA A 158 4.27 9.89 15.64
C ALA A 158 2.75 9.76 15.81
N CYS A 159 2.16 10.45 16.77
CA CYS A 159 0.71 10.48 16.97
C CYS A 159 -0.02 11.10 15.77
N ILE A 160 0.41 12.27 15.28
CA ILE A 160 -0.17 12.92 14.09
C ILE A 160 -0.03 12.00 12.87
N THR A 161 1.14 11.37 12.68
CA THR A 161 1.36 10.43 11.57
C THR A 161 0.39 9.25 11.62
N SER A 162 0.20 8.67 12.81
CA SER A 162 -0.71 7.55 13.04
C SER A 162 -2.16 7.95 12.72
N LEU A 163 -2.63 9.08 13.25
CA LEU A 163 -3.98 9.60 13.01
C LEU A 163 -4.21 9.88 11.51
N CYS A 164 -3.29 10.55 10.83
CA CYS A 164 -3.39 10.81 9.40
C CYS A 164 -3.47 9.52 8.57
N ASN A 165 -2.59 8.54 8.85
CA ASN A 165 -2.60 7.26 8.16
C ASN A 165 -3.91 6.50 8.42
N ASN A 166 -4.38 6.47 9.66
CA ASN A 166 -5.57 5.73 10.04
C ASN A 166 -6.85 6.34 9.45
N ILE A 167 -7.01 7.67 9.52
CA ILE A 167 -8.10 8.40 8.88
C ILE A 167 -8.11 8.09 7.37
N MET A 168 -6.98 8.27 6.69
CA MET A 168 -6.90 8.05 5.25
C MET A 168 -7.19 6.59 4.88
N SER A 169 -6.62 5.62 5.61
CA SER A 169 -6.86 4.19 5.39
C SER A 169 -8.33 3.82 5.59
N PHE A 170 -8.98 4.41 6.60
CA PHE A 170 -10.41 4.25 6.87
C PHE A 170 -11.26 4.81 5.73
N LEU A 171 -10.95 6.01 5.22
CA LEU A 171 -11.61 6.61 4.05
C LEU A 171 -11.49 5.72 2.81
N LEU A 172 -10.30 5.17 2.57
CA LEU A 172 -10.09 4.21 1.46
C LEU A 172 -11.01 2.99 1.62
N THR A 173 -11.20 2.49 2.85
CA THR A 173 -12.09 1.36 3.15
C THR A 173 -13.58 1.71 3.03
N LEU A 174 -13.94 2.99 3.13
CA LEU A 174 -15.29 3.45 2.79
C LEU A 174 -15.49 3.62 1.27
N GLY A 175 -14.43 3.46 0.48
CA GLY A 175 -14.44 3.54 -0.98
C GLY A 175 -13.97 4.88 -1.55
N MET A 176 -13.48 5.81 -0.72
CA MET A 176 -12.88 7.06 -1.22
C MET A 176 -11.57 6.73 -1.96
N PRO A 177 -11.38 7.17 -3.22
CA PRO A 177 -10.12 6.89 -3.92
C PRO A 177 -8.97 7.74 -3.36
N LEU A 178 -7.74 7.21 -3.43
CA LEU A 178 -6.52 7.90 -2.96
C LEU A 178 -6.32 9.26 -3.66
N THR A 179 -6.72 9.34 -4.92
CA THR A 179 -6.69 10.57 -5.72
C THR A 179 -7.61 11.65 -5.15
N GLU A 180 -8.74 11.30 -4.54
CA GLU A 180 -9.59 12.25 -3.81
C GLU A 180 -8.87 12.80 -2.59
N CYS A 181 -8.20 11.95 -1.79
CA CYS A 181 -7.38 12.39 -0.66
C CYS A 181 -6.27 13.36 -1.09
N SER A 182 -5.69 13.15 -2.29
CA SER A 182 -4.70 14.04 -2.89
C SER A 182 -5.30 15.37 -3.36
N LEU A 183 -6.57 15.38 -3.80
CA LEU A 183 -7.30 16.61 -4.10
C LEU A 183 -7.59 17.41 -2.83
N LEU A 184 -7.94 16.76 -1.73
CA LEU A 184 -8.13 17.43 -0.43
C LEU A 184 -6.85 18.15 0.01
N TYR A 185 -5.68 17.52 -0.18
CA TYR A 185 -4.39 18.17 0.02
C TYR A 185 -4.20 19.40 -0.89
N SER A 186 -4.25 19.18 -2.20
CA SER A 186 -3.85 20.19 -3.19
C SER A 186 -4.83 21.36 -3.32
N ARG A 187 -6.12 21.15 -3.05
CA ARG A 187 -7.16 22.18 -3.19
C ARG A 187 -7.52 22.87 -1.89
N ILE A 188 -7.40 22.18 -0.75
CA ILE A 188 -7.81 22.71 0.56
C ILE A 188 -6.59 23.07 1.40
N LEU A 189 -5.75 22.08 1.74
CA LEU A 189 -4.63 22.29 2.67
C LEU A 189 -3.54 23.22 2.10
N MET A 190 -3.31 23.17 0.79
CA MET A 190 -2.38 24.03 0.06
C MET A 190 -2.92 25.45 -0.24
N ASN A 191 -4.19 25.76 0.08
CA ASN A 191 -4.79 27.04 -0.26
C ASN A 191 -4.30 28.18 0.67
N ASP A 192 -3.26 28.88 0.24
CA ASP A 192 -2.63 29.96 0.97
C ASP A 192 -3.47 31.24 1.15
N ARG A 193 -4.65 31.32 0.51
CA ARG A 193 -5.56 32.47 0.63
C ARG A 193 -6.37 32.44 1.93
N GLN A 194 -6.35 31.33 2.66
CA GLN A 194 -7.13 31.12 3.88
C GLN A 194 -6.22 30.78 5.06
N THR A 195 -6.67 31.11 6.28
CA THR A 195 -5.97 30.72 7.51
C THR A 195 -5.95 29.20 7.66
N PHE A 196 -5.06 28.68 8.52
CA PHE A 196 -5.02 27.25 8.81
C PHE A 196 -6.37 26.74 9.32
N ASP A 197 -7.00 27.43 10.26
CA ASP A 197 -8.25 26.95 10.88
C ASP A 197 -9.41 26.84 9.89
N VAL A 198 -9.45 27.72 8.88
CA VAL A 198 -10.45 27.64 7.81
C VAL A 198 -10.16 26.46 6.89
N ARG A 199 -8.90 26.26 6.51
CA ARG A 199 -8.48 25.10 5.71
C ARG A 199 -8.73 23.78 6.43
N PHE A 200 -8.37 23.69 7.71
CA PHE A 200 -8.53 22.50 8.52
C PHE A 200 -10.00 22.15 8.70
N ARG A 201 -10.87 23.11 9.03
CA ARG A 201 -12.31 22.87 9.13
C ARG A 201 -12.93 22.41 7.81
N SER A 202 -12.57 23.05 6.69
CA SER A 202 -13.02 22.65 5.35
C SER A 202 -12.54 21.22 5.00
N TRP A 203 -11.29 20.90 5.32
CA TRP A 203 -10.75 19.55 5.13
C TRP A 203 -11.45 18.51 6.02
N ALA A 204 -11.64 18.83 7.31
CA ALA A 204 -12.29 17.95 8.29
C ALA A 204 -13.75 17.67 7.92
N GLU A 205 -14.47 18.67 7.41
CA GLU A 205 -15.84 18.49 6.88
C GLU A 205 -15.87 17.52 5.69
N LYS A 206 -14.90 17.60 4.77
CA LYS A 206 -14.81 16.69 3.62
C LYS A 206 -14.32 15.28 3.97
N VAL A 207 -13.60 15.14 5.07
CA VAL A 207 -13.16 13.84 5.60
C VAL A 207 -14.21 13.20 6.50
N ASN A 208 -15.05 13.99 7.19
CA ASN A 208 -16.13 13.48 8.03
C ASN A 208 -17.34 13.01 7.20
N VAL A 209 -17.09 12.01 6.38
CA VAL A 209 -18.05 11.51 5.40
C VAL A 209 -19.09 10.59 6.03
N ARG A 210 -20.27 10.55 5.40
CA ARG A 210 -21.33 9.59 5.72
C ARG A 210 -21.84 8.97 4.43
N SER A 211 -22.24 7.69 4.51
CA SER A 211 -22.85 7.04 3.36
C SER A 211 -24.19 7.73 3.05
N GLN A 212 -24.37 8.08 1.78
CA GLN A 212 -25.61 8.62 1.24
C GLN A 212 -25.84 8.10 -0.17
N ARG A 213 -27.07 8.27 -0.66
CA ARG A 213 -27.46 7.90 -2.00
C ARG A 213 -26.93 8.90 -3.04
N TYR A 214 -26.44 8.35 -4.15
CA TYR A 214 -26.06 9.08 -5.33
C TYR A 214 -26.68 8.46 -6.58
N ILE A 215 -27.02 9.30 -7.55
CA ILE A 215 -27.33 8.88 -8.92
C ILE A 215 -26.18 9.34 -9.81
N VAL A 216 -25.45 8.38 -10.38
CA VAL A 216 -24.32 8.64 -11.27
C VAL A 216 -24.78 8.46 -12.71
N SER A 217 -24.61 9.51 -13.51
CA SER A 217 -24.90 9.53 -14.95
C SER A 217 -23.60 9.45 -15.74
N ILE A 218 -23.47 8.40 -16.56
CA ILE A 218 -22.29 8.11 -17.38
C ILE A 218 -22.71 8.07 -18.85
N ILE A 219 -21.87 8.64 -19.73
CA ILE A 219 -22.11 8.68 -21.18
C ILE A 219 -21.17 7.70 -21.88
N MET A 220 -21.71 6.92 -22.81
CA MET A 220 -21.02 5.95 -23.65
C MET A 220 -21.31 6.22 -25.12
N GLU A 221 -20.36 5.86 -25.98
CA GLU A 221 -20.47 6.00 -27.44
C GLU A 221 -20.35 4.61 -28.08
N ASN A 222 -21.44 4.15 -28.69
CA ASN A 222 -21.49 2.94 -29.52
C ASN A 222 -22.79 2.94 -30.34
N GLU A 223 -22.66 2.94 -31.67
CA GLU A 223 -23.80 3.01 -32.61
C GLU A 223 -24.75 1.81 -32.47
N LYS A 224 -24.20 0.59 -32.46
CA LYS A 224 -25.01 -0.62 -32.31
C LYS A 224 -25.76 -0.66 -30.98
N PHE A 225 -25.13 -0.20 -29.90
CA PHE A 225 -25.77 -0.16 -28.59
C PHE A 225 -26.91 0.87 -28.56
N HIS A 226 -26.68 2.04 -29.16
CA HIS A 226 -27.71 3.06 -29.34
C HIS A 226 -28.93 2.49 -30.09
N ASP A 227 -28.72 1.83 -31.23
CA ASP A 227 -29.80 1.30 -32.07
C ASP A 227 -30.58 0.18 -31.37
N MET A 228 -29.88 -0.69 -30.63
CA MET A 228 -30.52 -1.72 -29.81
C MET A 228 -31.44 -1.12 -28.74
N LEU A 229 -30.99 -0.05 -28.07
CA LEU A 229 -31.81 0.64 -27.06
C LEU A 229 -32.99 1.37 -27.72
N GLN A 230 -32.78 2.00 -28.87
CA GLN A 230 -33.83 2.67 -29.63
C GLN A 230 -34.96 1.71 -30.03
N GLN A 231 -34.62 0.46 -30.41
CA GLN A 231 -35.61 -0.56 -30.73
C GLN A 231 -36.38 -1.08 -29.51
N ALA A 232 -35.75 -1.08 -28.34
CA ALA A 232 -36.33 -1.66 -27.13
C ALA A 232 -37.20 -0.68 -26.31
N GLY A 233 -37.10 0.64 -26.55
CA GLY A 233 -38.00 1.65 -25.99
C GLY A 233 -37.30 2.94 -25.54
N GLU A 234 -38.01 3.80 -24.80
CA GLU A 234 -37.47 5.08 -24.31
C GLU A 234 -36.33 4.90 -23.30
N HIS A 235 -36.46 3.93 -22.39
CA HIS A 235 -35.44 3.56 -21.43
C HIS A 235 -35.54 2.09 -21.04
N ILE A 236 -34.40 1.50 -20.66
CA ILE A 236 -34.32 0.13 -20.16
C ILE A 236 -33.66 0.13 -18.80
N LEU A 237 -34.25 -0.55 -17.82
CA LEU A 237 -33.61 -0.87 -16.56
C LEU A 237 -33.03 -2.29 -16.64
N PHE A 238 -31.71 -2.42 -16.53
CA PHE A 238 -31.03 -3.71 -16.57
C PHE A 238 -29.83 -3.70 -15.63
N ASN A 239 -29.72 -4.74 -14.80
CA ASN A 239 -28.63 -4.94 -13.83
C ASN A 239 -28.25 -3.69 -13.01
N GLY A 240 -29.25 -2.97 -12.48
CA GLY A 240 -29.05 -1.74 -11.70
C GLY A 240 -28.71 -0.50 -12.52
N CYS A 241 -28.62 -0.61 -13.84
CA CYS A 241 -28.35 0.49 -14.76
C CYS A 241 -29.62 0.88 -15.52
N ARG A 242 -29.94 2.18 -15.54
CA ARG A 242 -31.02 2.74 -16.36
C ARG A 242 -30.45 3.38 -17.61
N TYR A 243 -30.63 2.73 -18.76
CA TYR A 243 -30.11 3.14 -20.05
C TYR A 243 -31.08 4.03 -20.82
N PHE A 244 -30.53 5.05 -21.47
CA PHE A 244 -31.21 5.99 -22.35
C PHE A 244 -30.39 6.14 -23.64
N HIS A 245 -31.07 6.14 -24.79
CA HIS A 245 -30.44 6.46 -26.07
C HIS A 245 -30.63 7.96 -26.37
N PHE A 246 -29.63 8.60 -26.97
CA PHE A 246 -29.74 9.99 -27.43
C PHE A 246 -28.69 10.29 -28.51
N THR A 247 -28.95 11.31 -29.32
CA THR A 247 -27.95 11.87 -30.23
C THR A 247 -27.29 13.07 -29.54
N SER A 248 -25.95 13.04 -29.40
CA SER A 248 -25.23 14.16 -28.80
C SER A 248 -25.25 15.41 -29.69
N ASP A 249 -24.92 16.58 -29.12
CA ASP A 249 -24.85 17.86 -29.84
C ASP A 249 -23.94 17.84 -31.08
N LYS A 250 -23.01 16.88 -31.15
CA LYS A 250 -22.09 16.66 -32.28
C LYS A 250 -22.65 15.69 -33.33
N GLY A 251 -23.91 15.27 -33.21
CA GLY A 251 -24.53 14.29 -34.10
C GLY A 251 -24.10 12.83 -33.85
N VAL A 252 -23.39 12.55 -32.74
CA VAL A 252 -22.88 11.20 -32.45
C VAL A 252 -23.93 10.39 -31.68
N PRO A 253 -24.35 9.19 -32.16
CA PRO A 253 -25.22 8.27 -31.42
C PRO A 253 -24.58 7.88 -30.08
N SER A 254 -25.28 8.16 -28.99
CA SER A 254 -24.75 8.04 -27.63
C SER A 254 -25.74 7.34 -26.71
N VAL A 255 -25.21 6.72 -25.66
CA VAL A 255 -25.97 6.07 -24.62
C VAL A 255 -25.65 6.74 -23.29
N ARG A 256 -26.67 7.12 -22.53
CA ARG A 256 -26.53 7.57 -21.15
C ARG A 256 -27.03 6.47 -20.23
N THR A 257 -26.29 6.20 -19.16
CA THR A 257 -26.74 5.29 -18.10
C THR A 257 -26.81 6.06 -16.78
N GLU A 258 -27.89 5.85 -16.02
CA GLU A 258 -28.05 6.34 -14.66
C GLU A 258 -28.00 5.16 -13.70
N ILE A 259 -27.17 5.27 -12.65
CA ILE A 259 -26.89 4.19 -11.70
C ILE A 259 -27.04 4.73 -10.29
N GLU A 260 -27.89 4.10 -9.49
CA GLU A 260 -28.10 4.46 -8.08
C GLU A 260 -27.15 3.67 -7.18
N VAL A 261 -26.35 4.38 -6.37
CA VAL A 261 -25.35 3.78 -5.47
C VAL A 261 -25.33 4.46 -4.11
N GLN A 262 -24.96 3.70 -3.08
CA GLN A 262 -24.65 4.21 -1.74
C GLN A 262 -23.15 4.45 -1.61
N ALA A 263 -22.73 5.68 -1.35
CA ALA A 263 -21.31 6.04 -1.27
C ALA A 263 -21.07 7.20 -0.30
N VAL A 264 -19.79 7.42 0.03
CA VAL A 264 -19.36 8.46 0.98
C VAL A 264 -18.92 9.76 0.30
N SER A 265 -18.69 9.72 -1.03
CA SER A 265 -18.29 10.87 -1.83
C SER A 265 -18.72 10.71 -3.29
N VAL A 266 -18.63 11.80 -4.06
CA VAL A 266 -18.92 11.81 -5.50
C VAL A 266 -18.00 10.85 -6.28
N LEU A 267 -16.71 10.79 -5.94
CA LEU A 267 -15.77 9.90 -6.61
C LEU A 267 -15.92 8.46 -6.15
N ALA A 268 -16.22 8.21 -4.87
CA ALA A 268 -16.58 6.88 -4.38
C ALA A 268 -17.85 6.35 -5.07
N ALA A 269 -18.84 7.23 -5.30
CA ALA A 269 -20.05 6.90 -6.05
C ALA A 269 -19.70 6.50 -7.49
N LYS A 270 -18.82 7.25 -8.16
CA LYS A 270 -18.37 6.91 -9.51
C LYS A 270 -17.69 5.54 -9.57
N VAL A 271 -16.79 5.23 -8.63
CA VAL A 271 -16.10 3.93 -8.57
C VAL A 271 -17.10 2.78 -8.40
N LYS A 272 -18.08 2.94 -7.49
CA LYS A 272 -19.15 1.93 -7.31
C LYS A 272 -20.06 1.82 -8.53
N ALA A 273 -20.40 2.94 -9.17
CA ALA A 273 -21.22 2.96 -10.37
C ALA A 273 -20.51 2.31 -11.57
N ASP A 274 -19.19 2.51 -11.72
CA ASP A 274 -18.39 1.84 -12.75
C ASP A 274 -18.36 0.32 -12.56
N PHE A 275 -18.31 -0.13 -11.30
CA PHE A 275 -18.38 -1.54 -10.98
C PHE A 275 -19.73 -2.15 -11.41
N VAL A 276 -20.85 -1.52 -11.04
CA VAL A 276 -22.19 -1.96 -11.47
C VAL A 276 -22.37 -1.87 -12.99
N LEU A 277 -21.85 -0.81 -13.62
CA LEU A 277 -21.91 -0.63 -15.06
C LEU A 277 -21.19 -1.76 -15.79
N LYS A 278 -20.01 -2.15 -15.30
CA LYS A 278 -19.20 -3.22 -15.90
C LYS A 278 -19.96 -4.54 -15.92
N ASP A 279 -20.52 -4.96 -14.79
CA ASP A 279 -21.30 -6.19 -14.69
C ASP A 279 -22.50 -6.18 -15.67
N SER A 280 -23.11 -5.01 -15.84
CA SER A 280 -24.19 -4.82 -16.83
C SER A 280 -23.68 -4.91 -18.27
N LEU A 281 -22.58 -4.24 -18.59
CA LEU A 281 -21.98 -4.24 -19.93
C LEU A 281 -21.45 -5.61 -20.34
N ASP A 282 -21.02 -6.46 -19.41
CA ASP A 282 -20.57 -7.82 -19.71
C ASP A 282 -21.69 -8.66 -20.36
N VAL A 283 -22.95 -8.46 -19.97
CA VAL A 283 -24.10 -9.10 -20.61
C VAL A 283 -24.42 -8.43 -21.95
N VAL A 284 -24.35 -7.10 -22.02
CA VAL A 284 -24.58 -6.34 -23.27
C VAL A 284 -23.55 -6.73 -24.34
N ALA A 285 -22.32 -7.04 -23.94
CA ALA A 285 -21.24 -7.46 -24.84
C ALA A 285 -21.60 -8.70 -25.67
N TYR A 286 -22.43 -9.62 -25.15
CA TYR A 286 -22.92 -10.77 -25.91
C TYR A 286 -23.63 -10.35 -27.20
N MET A 287 -24.47 -9.32 -27.12
CA MET A 287 -25.23 -8.81 -28.26
C MET A 287 -24.39 -7.88 -29.14
N LEU A 288 -23.48 -7.09 -28.55
CA LEU A 288 -22.62 -6.17 -29.28
C LEU A 288 -21.55 -6.89 -30.12
N GLY A 289 -21.07 -8.05 -29.66
CA GLY A 289 -19.99 -8.79 -30.32
C GLY A 289 -18.65 -8.07 -30.18
N ARG A 290 -17.97 -7.79 -31.29
CA ARG A 290 -16.66 -7.10 -31.29
C ARG A 290 -16.74 -5.57 -31.19
N GLY A 291 -17.94 -5.00 -31.03
CA GLY A 291 -18.12 -3.55 -30.92
C GLY A 291 -17.51 -3.01 -29.63
N GLN A 292 -16.56 -2.09 -29.72
CA GLN A 292 -16.01 -1.42 -28.53
C GLN A 292 -16.97 -0.34 -28.02
N ILE A 293 -17.25 -0.35 -26.71
CA ILE A 293 -18.00 0.72 -26.04
C ILE A 293 -16.99 1.72 -25.50
N ASN A 294 -17.03 2.95 -26.00
CA ASN A 294 -16.19 4.02 -25.47
C ASN A 294 -16.94 4.76 -24.37
N THR A 295 -16.50 4.60 -23.12
CA THR A 295 -17.07 5.32 -21.98
C THR A 295 -16.37 6.67 -21.82
N ARG A 296 -17.13 7.77 -21.80
CA ARG A 296 -16.57 9.10 -21.55
C ARG A 296 -16.05 9.20 -20.12
N SER A 297 -14.92 9.87 -19.94
CA SER A 297 -14.35 10.13 -18.62
C SER A 297 -15.18 11.12 -17.81
N ALA A 298 -15.88 12.04 -18.48
CA ALA A 298 -16.78 13.00 -17.85
C ALA A 298 -18.08 12.31 -17.41
N PHE A 299 -18.57 12.69 -16.23
CA PHE A 299 -19.79 12.14 -15.65
C PHE A 299 -20.52 13.18 -14.81
N GLN A 300 -21.79 12.93 -14.54
CA GLN A 300 -22.64 13.78 -13.69
C GLN A 300 -23.09 12.98 -12.49
N VAL A 301 -23.21 13.64 -11.34
CA VAL A 301 -23.70 13.02 -10.10
C VAL A 301 -24.76 13.89 -9.48
N ARG A 302 -25.88 13.28 -9.11
CA ARG A 302 -26.93 13.91 -8.30
C ARG A 302 -26.89 13.31 -6.89
N ASP A 303 -26.82 14.16 -5.87
CA ASP A 303 -26.87 13.75 -4.46
C ASP A 303 -28.31 13.61 -3.92
N GLU A 304 -28.46 13.19 -2.67
CA GLU A 304 -29.78 13.08 -2.00
C GLU A 304 -30.54 14.39 -1.92
N ALA A 305 -29.84 15.53 -1.84
CA ALA A 305 -30.44 16.85 -1.80
C ALA A 305 -30.86 17.35 -3.21
N GLY A 306 -30.55 16.59 -4.26
CA GLY A 306 -30.85 16.95 -5.64
C GLY A 306 -29.82 17.87 -6.29
N ASN A 307 -28.68 18.14 -5.64
CA ASN A 307 -27.62 18.93 -6.23
C ASN A 307 -26.91 18.12 -7.31
N GLU A 308 -26.77 18.72 -8.50
CA GLU A 308 -26.06 18.12 -9.61
C GLU A 308 -24.62 18.65 -9.71
N THR A 309 -23.67 17.73 -9.73
CA THR A 309 -22.24 18.03 -9.92
C THR A 309 -21.75 17.38 -11.20
N THR A 310 -21.20 18.19 -12.11
CA THR A 310 -20.56 17.69 -13.33
C THR A 310 -19.06 17.61 -13.12
N ILE A 311 -18.48 16.43 -13.36
CA ILE A 311 -17.03 16.20 -13.31
C ILE A 311 -16.53 16.06 -14.75
N PRO A 312 -15.62 16.95 -15.22
CA PRO A 312 -15.19 17.00 -16.62
C PRO A 312 -14.32 15.81 -17.06
N GLY A 313 -14.00 14.92 -16.13
CA GLY A 313 -13.10 13.78 -16.31
C GLY A 313 -12.16 13.68 -15.12
N PHE A 314 -12.00 12.47 -14.58
CA PHE A 314 -11.10 12.22 -13.47
C PHE A 314 -10.36 10.89 -13.67
N SER A 315 -9.04 10.89 -13.41
CA SER A 315 -8.23 9.67 -13.41
C SER A 315 -7.92 9.27 -11.98
N ASN A 316 -8.23 8.02 -11.64
CA ASN A 316 -7.87 7.41 -10.37
C ASN A 316 -6.49 6.76 -10.40
N GLU A 317 -5.66 6.98 -11.43
CA GLU A 317 -4.41 6.23 -11.61
C GLU A 317 -3.43 6.47 -10.45
N ILE A 318 -3.20 5.41 -9.68
CA ILE A 318 -2.14 5.32 -8.69
C ILE A 318 -0.92 4.76 -9.41
N LEU A 319 0.22 5.44 -9.29
CA LEU A 319 1.44 5.04 -9.99
C LEU A 319 2.29 4.15 -9.07
N THR A 320 2.82 3.06 -9.62
CA THR A 320 3.99 2.42 -9.05
C THR A 320 5.17 3.35 -9.28
N ASN A 321 5.89 3.73 -8.22
CA ASN A 321 7.11 4.50 -8.40
C ASN A 321 8.12 3.60 -9.15
N SER A 322 8.29 3.88 -10.45
CA SER A 322 8.76 2.93 -11.46
C SER A 322 10.28 2.91 -11.60
N ASP A 323 10.97 3.91 -11.05
CA ASP A 323 12.34 4.22 -11.42
C ASP A 323 13.31 3.73 -10.36
N ARG A 324 13.55 2.42 -10.37
CA ARG A 324 14.71 1.83 -9.66
C ARG A 324 15.92 1.68 -10.55
N LEU A 325 15.70 1.35 -11.81
CA LEU A 325 16.78 1.25 -12.79
C LEU A 325 16.91 2.59 -13.48
N THR A 326 17.97 3.31 -13.14
CA THR A 326 18.39 4.52 -13.84
C THR A 326 18.76 4.21 -15.29
N MET A 327 18.79 5.22 -16.15
CA MET A 327 19.28 5.07 -17.53
C MET A 327 20.71 4.50 -17.57
N SER A 328 21.52 4.77 -16.55
CA SER A 328 22.87 4.20 -16.36
C SER A 328 22.89 2.72 -15.98
N GLU A 329 21.82 2.19 -15.39
CA GLU A 329 21.73 0.77 -14.99
C GLU A 329 21.10 -0.10 -16.07
N PHE A 330 20.45 0.48 -17.08
CA PHE A 330 19.85 -0.28 -18.19
C PHE A 330 20.86 -1.21 -18.88
N GLY A 331 22.08 -0.73 -19.14
CA GLY A 331 23.14 -1.55 -19.75
C GLY A 331 23.54 -2.75 -18.87
N HIS A 332 23.67 -2.53 -17.57
CA HIS A 332 23.98 -3.58 -16.59
C HIS A 332 22.83 -4.59 -16.50
N PHE A 333 21.59 -4.11 -16.48
CA PHE A 333 20.39 -4.93 -16.51
C PHE A 333 20.37 -5.87 -17.72
N MET A 334 20.53 -5.33 -18.93
CA MET A 334 20.53 -6.13 -20.15
C MET A 334 21.66 -7.18 -20.16
N SER A 335 22.85 -6.82 -19.67
CA SER A 335 23.98 -7.73 -19.57
C SER A 335 23.73 -8.88 -18.58
N ALA A 336 23.23 -8.58 -17.38
CA ALA A 336 22.93 -9.59 -16.36
C ALA A 336 21.82 -10.54 -16.81
N ILE A 337 20.75 -10.00 -17.40
CA ILE A 337 19.65 -10.80 -17.95
C ILE A 337 20.14 -11.67 -19.11
N THR A 338 20.98 -11.16 -19.99
CA THR A 338 21.59 -11.96 -21.06
C THR A 338 22.50 -13.07 -20.50
N GLY A 339 23.25 -12.76 -19.44
CA GLY A 339 24.02 -13.76 -18.69
C GLY A 339 23.16 -14.89 -18.16
N LEU A 340 22.00 -14.58 -17.57
CA LEU A 340 21.03 -15.57 -17.11
C LEU A 340 20.47 -16.39 -18.28
N PHE A 341 20.01 -15.74 -19.36
CA PHE A 341 19.43 -16.44 -20.51
C PHE A 341 20.43 -17.38 -21.21
N THR A 342 21.70 -16.98 -21.30
CA THR A 342 22.73 -17.77 -22.00
C THR A 342 23.23 -18.96 -21.18
N ARG A 343 23.16 -18.89 -19.85
CA ARG A 343 23.66 -19.94 -18.93
C ARG A 343 22.56 -20.84 -18.39
N ALA A 344 21.30 -20.41 -18.49
CA ALA A 344 20.14 -21.16 -18.03
C ALA A 344 19.80 -22.35 -18.92
N SER A 345 19.16 -23.34 -18.30
CA SER A 345 18.48 -24.40 -19.04
C SER A 345 17.36 -23.78 -19.89
N PRO A 346 16.94 -24.44 -20.99
CA PRO A 346 15.81 -23.97 -21.79
C PRO A 346 14.52 -23.77 -20.98
N GLU A 347 14.34 -24.56 -19.92
CA GLU A 347 13.20 -24.48 -19.02
C GLU A 347 13.26 -23.24 -18.12
N SER A 348 14.40 -23.00 -17.45
CA SER A 348 14.60 -21.80 -16.62
C SER A 348 14.57 -20.51 -17.45
N ALA A 349 15.11 -20.53 -18.68
CA ALA A 349 15.00 -19.40 -19.61
C ALA A 349 13.55 -19.10 -20.01
N ARG A 350 12.72 -20.13 -20.20
CA ARG A 350 11.27 -19.96 -20.44
C ARG A 350 10.57 -19.31 -19.26
N LYS A 351 10.92 -19.66 -18.02
CA LYS A 351 10.33 -19.03 -16.81
C LYS A 351 10.57 -17.52 -16.78
N VAL A 352 11.82 -17.08 -17.02
CA VAL A 352 12.16 -15.64 -17.09
C VAL A 352 11.39 -14.96 -18.22
N SER A 353 11.37 -15.57 -19.40
CA SER A 353 10.66 -15.02 -20.57
C SER A 353 9.16 -14.89 -20.29
N SER A 354 8.54 -15.93 -19.70
CA SER A 354 7.13 -15.92 -19.30
C SER A 354 6.85 -14.82 -18.27
N ALA A 355 7.70 -14.65 -17.26
CA ALA A 355 7.54 -13.60 -16.26
C ALA A 355 7.56 -12.19 -16.89
N PHE A 356 8.51 -11.90 -17.78
CA PHE A 356 8.55 -10.62 -18.49
C PHE A 356 7.41 -10.45 -19.49
N HIS A 357 6.96 -11.55 -20.13
CA HIS A 357 5.78 -11.54 -20.99
C HIS A 357 4.53 -11.14 -20.21
N PHE A 358 4.29 -11.77 -19.05
CA PHE A 358 3.17 -11.45 -18.17
C PHE A 358 3.27 -10.03 -17.59
N LEU A 359 4.47 -9.59 -17.17
CA LEU A 359 4.69 -8.20 -16.76
C LEU A 359 4.29 -7.22 -17.88
N ARG A 360 4.77 -7.44 -19.10
CA ARG A 360 4.44 -6.60 -20.26
C ARG A 360 2.93 -6.60 -20.52
N ASN A 361 2.27 -7.75 -20.45
CA ASN A 361 0.82 -7.85 -20.64
C ASN A 361 0.06 -7.01 -19.60
N GLY A 362 0.46 -7.08 -18.32
CA GLY A 362 -0.14 -6.26 -17.26
C GLY A 362 0.13 -4.75 -17.44
N LEU A 363 1.28 -4.36 -17.98
CA LEU A 363 1.58 -2.95 -18.26
C LEU A 363 0.77 -2.38 -19.44
N ILE A 364 0.51 -3.20 -20.46
CA ILE A 364 -0.27 -2.80 -21.65
C ILE A 364 -1.77 -2.84 -21.38
N ASN A 365 -2.24 -3.83 -20.60
CA ASN A 365 -3.66 -4.05 -20.35
C ASN A 365 -4.18 -3.14 -19.22
N LYS A 366 -4.40 -1.86 -19.53
CA LYS A 366 -4.99 -0.89 -18.59
C LYS A 366 -6.53 -0.88 -18.56
N THR A 367 -7.18 -1.57 -19.49
CA THR A 367 -8.64 -1.54 -19.63
C THR A 367 -9.35 -2.53 -18.71
N THR A 368 -8.69 -3.66 -18.37
CA THR A 368 -9.29 -4.68 -17.49
C THR A 368 -8.41 -4.92 -16.26
N GLN A 369 -8.82 -4.39 -15.11
CA GLN A 369 -8.05 -4.43 -13.86
C GLN A 369 -7.79 -5.87 -13.37
N GLU A 370 -8.71 -6.80 -13.61
CA GLU A 370 -8.58 -8.23 -13.28
C GLU A 370 -7.53 -8.91 -14.14
N ASN A 371 -7.50 -8.59 -15.45
CA ASN A 371 -6.47 -9.13 -16.35
C ASN A 371 -5.10 -8.55 -16.01
N GLN A 372 -5.04 -7.28 -15.64
CA GLN A 372 -3.82 -6.66 -15.15
C GLN A 372 -3.32 -7.35 -13.87
N PHE A 373 -4.20 -7.52 -12.89
CA PHE A 373 -3.91 -8.18 -11.62
C PHE A 373 -3.41 -9.62 -11.83
N THR A 374 -4.17 -10.43 -12.58
CA THR A 374 -3.82 -11.83 -12.87
C THR A 374 -2.52 -11.93 -13.66
N SER A 375 -2.25 -11.02 -14.59
CA SER A 375 -0.97 -10.97 -15.31
C SER A 375 0.21 -10.72 -14.36
N PHE A 376 0.11 -9.75 -13.44
CA PHE A 376 1.19 -9.52 -12.47
C PHE A 376 1.34 -10.68 -11.48
N TRP A 377 0.24 -11.31 -11.06
CA TRP A 377 0.29 -12.50 -10.23
C TRP A 377 1.01 -13.65 -10.94
N SER A 378 0.62 -13.96 -12.19
CA SER A 378 1.25 -15.01 -13.00
C SER A 378 2.73 -14.72 -13.26
N ALA A 379 3.13 -13.46 -13.42
CA ALA A 379 4.54 -13.09 -13.53
C ALA A 379 5.32 -13.41 -12.24
N LEU A 380 4.75 -13.09 -11.07
CA LEU A 380 5.39 -13.34 -9.78
C LEU A 380 5.46 -14.84 -9.47
N GLU A 381 4.39 -15.56 -9.75
CA GLU A 381 4.30 -17.01 -9.65
C GLU A 381 5.36 -17.68 -10.53
N ALA A 382 5.45 -17.30 -11.81
CA ALA A 382 6.46 -17.82 -12.74
C ALA A 382 7.91 -17.64 -12.28
N LEU A 383 8.22 -16.55 -11.56
CA LEU A 383 9.56 -16.29 -11.02
C LEU A 383 9.89 -17.09 -9.76
N THR A 384 8.88 -17.41 -8.95
CA THR A 384 9.08 -17.99 -7.60
C THR A 384 8.88 -19.50 -7.56
N LEU A 385 8.37 -20.10 -8.63
CA LEU A 385 8.25 -21.55 -8.80
C LEU A 385 9.61 -22.25 -8.69
N ASP A 386 9.64 -23.35 -7.94
CA ASP A 386 10.82 -24.22 -7.71
C ASP A 386 12.01 -23.56 -6.99
N VAL A 387 11.84 -22.38 -6.38
CA VAL A 387 12.89 -21.75 -5.56
C VAL A 387 13.16 -22.56 -4.28
N SER A 388 12.09 -23.04 -3.63
CA SER A 388 12.19 -23.87 -2.42
C SER A 388 12.44 -25.33 -2.77
N SER A 389 13.31 -26.00 -2.01
CA SER A 389 13.48 -27.45 -2.05
C SER A 389 12.39 -28.22 -1.29
N ARG A 390 11.52 -27.51 -0.55
CA ARG A 390 10.38 -28.09 0.18
C ARG A 390 9.22 -28.28 -0.79
N GLN A 391 8.43 -29.34 -0.59
CA GLN A 391 7.11 -29.44 -1.22
C GLN A 391 6.23 -28.35 -0.62
N LEU A 392 6.06 -27.28 -1.37
CA LEU A 392 5.18 -26.16 -1.07
C LEU A 392 3.91 -26.30 -1.90
N ASP A 393 2.77 -25.87 -1.35
CA ASP A 393 1.59 -25.65 -2.18
C ASP A 393 1.88 -24.51 -3.19
N HIS A 394 1.18 -24.49 -4.33
CA HIS A 394 1.46 -23.58 -5.46
C HIS A 394 1.55 -22.10 -5.04
N ASP A 395 0.75 -21.68 -4.06
CA ASP A 395 0.69 -20.31 -3.53
C ASP A 395 1.77 -19.98 -2.50
N GLU A 396 2.31 -21.00 -1.82
CA GLU A 396 3.35 -20.84 -0.81
C GLU A 396 4.70 -20.44 -1.44
N HIS A 397 4.92 -20.72 -2.74
CA HIS A 397 6.12 -20.29 -3.47
C HIS A 397 6.30 -18.77 -3.51
N VAL A 398 5.21 -18.04 -3.79
CA VAL A 398 5.21 -16.58 -3.85
C VAL A 398 5.52 -16.00 -2.48
N VAL A 399 4.87 -16.54 -1.44
CA VAL A 399 5.02 -16.12 -0.05
C VAL A 399 6.41 -16.46 0.49
N PHE A 400 7.01 -17.56 0.06
CA PHE A 400 8.36 -17.94 0.49
C PHE A 400 9.43 -16.97 -0.01
N THR A 401 9.29 -16.48 -1.25
CA THR A 401 10.37 -15.74 -1.94
C THR A 401 10.22 -14.23 -1.85
N THR A 402 9.00 -13.71 -1.99
CA THR A 402 8.75 -12.27 -2.19
C THR A 402 8.97 -11.41 -0.93
N PRO A 403 8.50 -11.81 0.28
CA PRO A 403 8.65 -10.99 1.48
C PRO A 403 10.11 -10.67 1.85
N PRO A 404 11.07 -11.61 1.81
CA PRO A 404 12.49 -11.30 2.01
C PRO A 404 13.02 -10.25 1.02
N CYS A 405 12.62 -10.32 -0.25
CA CYS A 405 12.97 -9.32 -1.26
C CYS A 405 12.43 -7.93 -0.89
N MET A 406 11.20 -7.84 -0.41
CA MET A 406 10.64 -6.55 0.04
C MET A 406 11.25 -6.07 1.37
N GLY A 407 11.65 -6.99 2.25
CA GLY A 407 12.27 -6.70 3.54
C GLY A 407 13.53 -5.84 3.40
N LEU A 408 14.50 -6.24 2.58
CA LEU A 408 15.72 -5.46 2.35
C LEU A 408 15.47 -4.20 1.52
N ASP A 409 14.51 -4.28 0.61
CA ASP A 409 14.11 -3.18 -0.24
C ASP A 409 13.54 -1.98 0.53
N TYR A 410 13.05 -2.18 1.76
CA TYR A 410 12.73 -1.10 2.70
C TYR A 410 13.91 -0.13 2.88
N VAL A 411 15.11 -0.65 3.14
CA VAL A 411 16.30 0.17 3.40
C VAL A 411 16.69 0.95 2.15
N VAL A 412 16.68 0.29 0.99
CA VAL A 412 16.99 0.90 -0.31
C VAL A 412 16.03 2.04 -0.62
N LYS A 413 14.71 1.86 -0.41
CA LYS A 413 13.71 2.92 -0.64
C LYS A 413 13.97 4.15 0.23
N GLN A 414 14.28 3.95 1.50
CA GLN A 414 14.53 5.06 2.43
C GLN A 414 15.78 5.85 2.00
N LEU A 415 16.86 5.14 1.64
CA LEU A 415 18.09 5.78 1.15
C LEU A 415 17.88 6.52 -0.18
N ILE A 416 17.15 5.93 -1.14
CA ILE A 416 16.80 6.58 -2.40
C ILE A 416 15.94 7.83 -2.15
N SER A 417 14.99 7.76 -1.22
CA SER A 417 14.16 8.90 -0.86
C SER A 417 14.98 10.05 -0.26
N LEU A 418 15.93 9.73 0.62
CA LEU A 418 16.85 10.70 1.20
C LEU A 418 17.79 11.31 0.16
N ARG A 419 18.34 10.48 -0.73
CA ARG A 419 19.14 10.92 -1.89
C ARG A 419 18.35 11.88 -2.78
N GLY A 420 17.08 11.58 -3.04
CA GLY A 420 16.18 12.43 -3.83
C GLY A 420 15.97 13.81 -3.19
N ILE A 421 15.75 13.85 -1.88
CA ILE A 421 15.60 15.12 -1.14
C ILE A 421 16.90 15.91 -1.14
N ALA A 422 18.04 15.25 -0.86
CA ALA A 422 19.34 15.89 -0.89
C ALA A 422 19.66 16.48 -2.28
N ARG A 423 19.28 15.78 -3.36
CA ARG A 423 19.41 16.28 -4.73
C ARG A 423 18.49 17.46 -5.02
N GLN A 424 17.25 17.41 -4.55
CA GLN A 424 16.26 18.47 -4.74
C GLN A 424 16.69 19.77 -4.02
N LEU A 425 17.23 19.65 -2.81
CA LEU A 425 17.75 20.77 -2.01
C LEU A 425 19.19 21.14 -2.36
N ARG A 426 19.87 20.36 -3.22
CA ARG A 426 21.28 20.55 -3.62
C ARG A 426 22.23 20.62 -2.42
N LEU A 427 22.07 19.67 -1.49
CA LEU A 427 22.80 19.67 -0.23
C LEU A 427 24.29 19.33 -0.42
N GLU A 428 25.12 20.08 0.28
CA GLU A 428 26.55 19.83 0.44
C GLU A 428 26.87 19.86 1.93
N LEU A 429 27.22 18.70 2.48
CA LEU A 429 27.35 18.50 3.93
C LEU A 429 28.77 18.08 4.28
N HIS A 430 29.14 18.21 5.55
CA HIS A 430 30.44 17.77 6.07
C HIS A 430 30.26 16.66 7.09
N LEU A 431 31.17 15.69 7.06
CA LEU A 431 31.31 14.69 8.13
C LEU A 431 32.09 15.26 9.31
N HIS A 432 32.13 14.54 10.43
CA HIS A 432 32.87 14.96 11.62
C HIS A 432 34.37 15.15 11.38
N ASP A 433 34.95 14.42 10.42
CA ASP A 433 36.36 14.54 10.00
C ASP A 433 36.64 15.74 9.06
N GLY A 434 35.62 16.53 8.74
CA GLY A 434 35.72 17.70 7.86
C GLY A 434 35.61 17.38 6.36
N ARG A 435 35.44 16.11 5.97
CA ARG A 435 35.25 15.73 4.57
C ARG A 435 33.90 16.22 4.05
N ARG A 436 33.93 16.98 2.96
CA ARG A 436 32.73 17.39 2.20
C ARG A 436 32.15 16.21 1.43
N VAL A 437 30.84 16.03 1.52
CA VAL A 437 30.07 14.98 0.84
C VAL A 437 28.83 15.58 0.17
N ILE A 438 28.39 14.97 -0.93
CA ILE A 438 27.21 15.39 -1.71
C ILE A 438 26.23 14.22 -1.77
N PRO A 439 25.34 14.06 -0.77
CA PRO A 439 24.49 12.88 -0.64
C PRO A 439 23.55 12.66 -1.83
N GLY A 440 23.21 13.72 -2.57
CA GLY A 440 22.38 13.65 -3.76
C GLY A 440 23.03 12.89 -4.94
N GLU A 441 24.34 12.71 -4.91
CA GLU A 441 25.15 12.07 -5.95
C GLU A 441 25.91 10.82 -5.46
N SER A 442 25.85 10.53 -4.15
CA SER A 442 26.51 9.38 -3.55
C SER A 442 25.78 8.05 -3.79
N ASP A 443 26.57 6.97 -3.75
CA ASP A 443 26.08 5.59 -3.71
C ASP A 443 25.33 5.32 -2.40
N LEU A 444 24.45 4.30 -2.38
CA LEU A 444 23.58 4.08 -1.23
C LEU A 444 24.32 3.64 0.04
N ASP A 445 25.44 2.92 -0.07
CA ASP A 445 26.23 2.49 1.09
C ASP A 445 26.99 3.65 1.75
N ASP A 446 27.41 4.62 0.94
CA ASP A 446 28.01 5.86 1.41
C ASP A 446 26.98 6.68 2.20
N ILE A 447 25.78 6.90 1.65
CA ILE A 447 24.69 7.59 2.36
C ILE A 447 24.37 6.87 3.66
N TYR A 448 24.25 5.53 3.64
CA TYR A 448 24.02 4.73 4.85
C TYR A 448 25.12 4.94 5.90
N THR A 449 26.37 5.08 5.46
CA THR A 449 27.51 5.35 6.34
C THR A 449 27.45 6.78 6.90
N TYR A 450 27.11 7.77 6.07
CA TYR A 450 26.99 9.17 6.49
C TYR A 450 25.87 9.36 7.52
N LEU A 451 24.77 8.61 7.41
CA LEU A 451 23.67 8.65 8.39
C LEU A 451 24.08 8.18 9.80
N LYS A 452 25.25 7.55 9.96
CA LYS A 452 25.80 7.22 11.29
C LYS A 452 26.72 8.30 11.85
N ASP A 453 27.09 9.30 11.04
CA ASP A 453 27.87 10.44 11.47
C ASP A 453 26.94 11.49 12.10
N SER A 454 27.22 11.85 13.35
CA SER A 454 26.40 12.80 14.12
C SER A 454 26.42 14.21 13.54
N GLU A 455 27.52 14.63 12.93
CA GLU A 455 27.64 15.98 12.38
C GLU A 455 26.91 16.08 11.04
N PHE A 456 27.04 15.05 10.20
CA PHE A 456 26.25 14.91 8.98
C PHE A 456 24.76 14.97 9.24
N THR A 457 24.28 14.17 10.19
CA THR A 457 22.85 14.08 10.52
C THR A 457 22.31 15.36 11.15
N ARG A 458 23.14 16.08 11.93
CA ARG A 458 22.82 17.41 12.46
C ARG A 458 22.64 18.42 11.32
N GLN A 459 23.61 18.56 10.42
CA GLN A 459 23.53 19.48 9.29
C GLN A 459 22.35 19.16 8.36
N PHE A 460 22.13 17.87 8.05
CA PHE A 460 20.98 17.47 7.23
C PHE A 460 19.65 17.79 7.95
N GLY A 461 19.59 17.62 9.27
CA GLY A 461 18.45 18.04 10.09
C GLY A 461 18.18 19.55 10.01
N ASP A 462 19.23 20.37 10.07
CA ASP A 462 19.15 21.84 9.99
C ASP A 462 18.59 22.29 8.63
N GLU A 463 19.06 21.68 7.53
CA GLU A 463 18.56 21.93 6.16
C GLU A 463 17.09 21.50 5.97
N LEU A 464 16.60 20.59 6.82
CA LEU A 464 15.20 20.14 6.85
C LEU A 464 14.35 20.85 7.90
N SER A 465 14.85 21.91 8.55
CA SER A 465 14.11 22.65 9.58
C SER A 465 12.77 23.20 9.09
N ASP A 466 12.69 23.62 7.82
CA ASP A 466 11.47 24.07 7.16
C ASP A 466 10.51 22.93 6.76
N TYR A 467 10.94 21.67 6.88
CA TYR A 467 10.21 20.49 6.44
C TYR A 467 10.03 19.51 7.61
N PRO A 468 9.19 19.83 8.61
CA PRO A 468 9.10 19.07 9.86
C PRO A 468 8.76 17.59 9.66
N TYR A 469 7.94 17.24 8.66
CA TYR A 469 7.66 15.83 8.37
C TYR A 469 8.89 15.10 7.83
N ALA A 470 9.63 15.74 6.92
CA ALA A 470 10.84 15.15 6.36
C ALA A 470 11.95 15.03 7.40
N SER A 471 12.10 16.05 8.25
CA SER A 471 13.05 16.06 9.36
C SER A 471 12.77 14.94 10.37
N TYR A 472 11.50 14.74 10.75
CA TYR A 472 11.08 13.61 11.60
C TYR A 472 11.39 12.24 10.97
N MET A 473 11.09 12.08 9.68
CA MET A 473 11.36 10.83 8.96
C MET A 473 12.87 10.55 8.82
N LEU A 474 13.70 11.59 8.60
CA LEU A 474 15.15 11.48 8.67
C LEU A 474 15.59 10.97 10.04
N ARG A 475 15.18 11.63 11.14
CA ARG A 475 15.55 11.21 12.51
C ARG A 475 15.14 9.76 12.80
N LYS A 476 13.92 9.38 12.42
CA LYS A 476 13.40 8.02 12.59
C LYS A 476 14.26 6.99 11.86
N PHE A 477 14.66 7.27 10.63
CA PHE A 477 15.49 6.34 9.86
C PHE A 477 16.94 6.31 10.33
N THR A 478 17.54 7.47 10.62
CA THR A 478 18.86 7.58 11.26
C THR A 478 18.94 6.78 12.55
N GLY A 479 17.91 6.86 13.40
CA GLY A 479 17.81 6.09 14.64
C GLY A 479 17.89 4.57 14.42
N LEU A 480 17.35 4.08 13.30
CA LEU A 480 17.50 2.67 12.91
C LEU A 480 18.91 2.37 12.40
N CYS A 481 19.50 3.24 11.57
CA CYS A 481 20.85 3.05 11.02
C CYS A 481 21.94 2.96 12.10
N VAL A 482 21.77 3.66 13.22
CA VAL A 482 22.73 3.61 14.35
C VAL A 482 22.51 2.42 15.29
N GLN A 483 21.36 1.73 15.17
CA GLN A 483 20.99 0.56 15.99
C GLN A 483 20.73 -0.65 15.09
N PRO A 484 21.77 -1.46 14.75
CA PRO A 484 21.64 -2.60 13.84
C PRO A 484 20.48 -3.52 14.17
N ARG A 485 20.25 -3.75 15.46
CA ARG A 485 19.18 -4.60 15.96
C ARG A 485 17.78 -4.09 15.68
N GLU A 486 17.53 -2.81 15.93
CA GLU A 486 16.22 -2.21 15.64
C GLU A 486 15.96 -2.12 14.13
N LEU A 487 17.02 -1.91 13.33
CA LEU A 487 16.92 -2.02 11.87
C LEU A 487 16.56 -3.45 11.43
N GLY A 488 17.20 -4.47 12.00
CA GLY A 488 16.87 -5.88 11.77
C GLY A 488 15.41 -6.20 12.09
N LYS A 489 14.93 -5.82 13.28
CA LYS A 489 13.51 -5.95 13.66
C LYS A 489 12.58 -5.23 12.69
N LYS A 490 12.97 -4.03 12.21
CA LYS A 490 12.16 -3.26 11.26
C LYS A 490 12.06 -3.97 9.90
N ILE A 491 13.15 -4.54 9.40
CA ILE A 491 13.19 -5.34 8.16
C ILE A 491 12.29 -6.57 8.29
N ILE A 492 12.41 -7.32 9.40
CA ILE A 492 11.58 -8.51 9.67
C ILE A 492 10.09 -8.13 9.69
N ARG A 493 9.71 -7.12 10.48
CA ARG A 493 8.31 -6.66 10.56
C ARG A 493 7.77 -6.19 9.20
N HIS A 494 8.61 -5.58 8.37
CA HIS A 494 8.20 -5.17 7.03
C HIS A 494 7.95 -6.39 6.13
N ALA A 495 8.83 -7.39 6.17
CA ALA A 495 8.63 -8.65 5.45
C ALA A 495 7.35 -9.37 5.91
N GLU A 496 7.12 -9.51 7.22
CA GLU A 496 5.90 -10.11 7.78
C GLU A 496 4.62 -9.37 7.34
N LYS A 497 4.67 -8.03 7.29
CA LYS A 497 3.55 -7.22 6.78
C LYS A 497 3.28 -7.49 5.29
N VAL A 498 4.33 -7.61 4.48
CA VAL A 498 4.22 -7.94 3.05
C VAL A 498 3.67 -9.34 2.88
N GLU A 499 4.12 -10.32 3.66
CA GLU A 499 3.60 -11.70 3.66
C GLU A 499 2.09 -11.72 3.89
N ARG A 500 1.60 -11.04 4.94
CA ARG A 500 0.15 -10.93 5.21
C ARG A 500 -0.60 -10.32 4.03
N HIS A 501 -0.02 -9.31 3.40
CA HIS A 501 -0.63 -8.68 2.23
C HIS A 501 -0.65 -9.60 1.00
N ILE A 502 0.41 -10.37 0.75
CA ILE A 502 0.45 -11.36 -0.34
C ILE A 502 -0.64 -12.40 -0.15
N TYR A 503 -0.92 -12.83 1.08
CA TYR A 503 -2.04 -13.74 1.34
C TYR A 503 -3.40 -13.13 0.99
N ARG A 504 -3.61 -11.83 1.20
CA ARG A 504 -4.81 -11.13 0.73
C ARG A 504 -4.88 -11.08 -0.80
N LEU A 505 -3.76 -10.79 -1.45
CA LEU A 505 -3.65 -10.80 -2.92
C LEU A 505 -3.97 -12.19 -3.49
N TYR A 506 -3.53 -13.26 -2.81
CA TYR A 506 -3.87 -14.62 -3.17
C TYR A 506 -5.36 -14.93 -3.05
N ILE A 507 -6.00 -14.51 -1.95
CA ILE A 507 -7.46 -14.66 -1.78
C ILE A 507 -8.18 -13.95 -2.93
N LEU A 508 -7.80 -12.71 -3.24
CA LEU A 508 -8.36 -11.96 -4.36
C LEU A 508 -8.14 -12.67 -5.70
N ARG A 509 -6.94 -13.19 -5.96
CA ARG A 509 -6.64 -13.97 -7.16
C ARG A 509 -7.61 -15.14 -7.31
N ASN A 510 -7.84 -15.90 -6.24
CA ASN A 510 -8.75 -17.04 -6.27
C ASN A 510 -10.20 -16.60 -6.49
N THR A 511 -10.63 -15.50 -5.88
CA THR A 511 -11.95 -14.92 -6.11
C THR A 511 -12.14 -14.51 -7.57
N ILE A 512 -11.16 -13.83 -8.18
CA ILE A 512 -11.19 -13.45 -9.60
C ILE A 512 -11.23 -14.69 -10.52
N VAL A 513 -10.35 -15.66 -10.27
CA VAL A 513 -10.20 -16.85 -11.15
C VAL A 513 -11.36 -17.83 -11.02
N HIS A 514 -11.90 -18.03 -9.82
CA HIS A 514 -12.92 -19.06 -9.56
C HIS A 514 -14.34 -18.53 -9.45
N ASN A 515 -14.54 -17.31 -8.96
CA ASN A 515 -15.87 -16.75 -8.74
C ASN A 515 -16.20 -15.61 -9.72
N ALA A 516 -15.25 -15.18 -10.56
CA ALA A 516 -15.37 -14.01 -11.44
C ALA A 516 -15.81 -12.73 -10.72
N GLU A 517 -15.56 -12.66 -9.41
CA GLU A 517 -15.90 -11.51 -8.57
C GLU A 517 -14.73 -10.52 -8.58
N SER A 518 -15.01 -9.24 -8.83
CA SER A 518 -14.02 -8.17 -8.67
C SER A 518 -14.05 -7.61 -7.25
N ASN A 519 -13.02 -6.85 -6.92
CA ASN A 519 -12.91 -6.18 -5.63
C ASN A 519 -12.88 -4.65 -5.85
N PRO A 520 -13.66 -3.85 -5.11
CA PRO A 520 -13.62 -2.39 -5.20
C PRO A 520 -12.22 -1.78 -5.00
N TYR A 521 -11.32 -2.50 -4.31
CA TYR A 521 -9.93 -2.10 -4.06
C TYR A 521 -8.92 -2.70 -5.03
N ILE A 522 -9.37 -3.39 -6.09
CA ILE A 522 -8.48 -4.10 -7.02
C ILE A 522 -7.40 -3.17 -7.58
N GLN A 523 -7.71 -1.91 -7.87
CA GLN A 523 -6.73 -0.95 -8.36
C GLN A 523 -5.56 -0.74 -7.39
N PHE A 524 -5.86 -0.53 -6.10
CA PHE A 524 -4.83 -0.34 -5.07
C PHE A 524 -4.00 -1.61 -4.88
N LEU A 525 -4.67 -2.77 -4.87
CA LEU A 525 -4.04 -4.08 -4.72
C LEU A 525 -3.14 -4.43 -5.91
N THR A 526 -3.58 -4.13 -7.14
CA THR A 526 -2.80 -4.32 -8.37
C THR A 526 -1.52 -3.51 -8.37
N VAL A 527 -1.56 -2.25 -7.91
CA VAL A 527 -0.36 -1.39 -7.83
C VAL A 527 0.64 -1.93 -6.81
N ASN A 528 0.18 -2.46 -5.68
CA ASN A 528 1.08 -3.12 -4.71
C ASN A 528 1.64 -4.44 -5.26
N LEU A 529 0.83 -5.21 -6.00
CA LEU A 529 1.30 -6.44 -6.65
C LEU A 529 2.36 -6.15 -7.71
N GLU A 530 2.17 -5.12 -8.54
CA GLU A 530 3.18 -4.67 -9.51
C GLU A 530 4.47 -4.26 -8.77
N HIS A 531 4.33 -3.55 -7.66
CA HIS A 531 5.45 -3.15 -6.83
C HIS A 531 6.25 -4.37 -6.31
N TYR A 532 5.56 -5.38 -5.76
CA TYR A 532 6.19 -6.62 -5.30
C TYR A 532 6.88 -7.37 -6.43
N LEU A 533 6.24 -7.47 -7.60
CA LEU A 533 6.84 -8.07 -8.78
C LEU A 533 8.14 -7.37 -9.19
N ARG A 534 8.14 -6.03 -9.27
CA ARG A 534 9.34 -5.25 -9.60
C ARG A 534 10.44 -5.42 -8.56
N GLY A 535 10.11 -5.42 -7.27
CA GLY A 535 11.08 -5.64 -6.21
C GLY A 535 11.73 -7.04 -6.27
N THR A 536 10.93 -8.07 -6.57
CA THR A 536 11.42 -9.44 -6.76
C THR A 536 12.30 -9.57 -8.01
N ILE A 537 11.92 -8.93 -9.13
CA ILE A 537 12.76 -8.87 -10.33
C ILE A 537 14.10 -8.18 -10.04
N ASN A 538 14.08 -7.07 -9.28
CA ASN A 538 15.30 -6.38 -8.89
C ASN A 538 16.19 -7.25 -8.02
N ALA A 539 15.64 -7.95 -7.03
CA ALA A 539 16.41 -8.88 -6.19
C ALA A 539 17.10 -9.97 -7.04
N MET A 540 16.39 -10.56 -8.01
CA MET A 540 16.96 -11.51 -8.97
C MET A 540 18.08 -10.87 -9.80
N PHE A 541 17.82 -9.71 -10.39
CA PHE A 541 18.77 -8.98 -11.24
C PHE A 541 20.06 -8.67 -10.49
N TYR A 542 19.96 -8.03 -9.33
CA TYR A 542 21.12 -7.66 -8.53
C TYR A 542 21.92 -8.89 -8.12
N THR A 543 21.25 -9.96 -7.70
CA THR A 543 21.92 -11.22 -7.31
C THR A 543 22.66 -11.86 -8.48
N ALA A 544 22.02 -11.95 -9.65
CA ALA A 544 22.62 -12.46 -10.88
C ALA A 544 23.81 -11.61 -11.36
N SER A 545 23.71 -10.28 -11.23
CA SER A 545 24.82 -9.38 -11.56
C SER A 545 26.00 -9.51 -10.58
N MET A 546 25.73 -9.80 -9.30
CA MET A 546 26.77 -9.97 -8.27
C MET A 546 27.53 -11.28 -8.41
N LEU A 547 26.81 -12.34 -8.78
CA LEU A 547 27.33 -13.70 -8.80
C LEU A 547 27.25 -14.25 -10.23
N PRO A 548 28.26 -14.00 -11.08
CA PRO A 548 28.28 -14.49 -12.46
C PRO A 548 28.14 -16.02 -12.55
N VAL A 549 28.44 -16.77 -11.48
CA VAL A 549 28.29 -18.23 -11.48
C VAL A 549 26.84 -18.70 -11.56
N ILE A 550 25.87 -17.83 -11.25
CA ILE A 550 24.44 -18.15 -11.26
C ILE A 550 24.02 -18.57 -12.66
N ARG A 551 23.35 -19.72 -12.72
CA ARG A 551 22.89 -20.31 -13.98
C ARG A 551 21.38 -20.23 -14.14
N ALA A 552 20.63 -20.00 -13.07
CA ALA A 552 19.17 -20.01 -13.13
C ALA A 552 18.55 -18.96 -12.20
N PRO A 553 17.33 -18.47 -12.50
CA PRO A 553 16.56 -17.60 -11.61
C PRO A 553 16.34 -18.19 -10.23
N GLU A 554 16.08 -19.50 -10.15
CA GLU A 554 15.84 -20.21 -8.90
C GLU A 554 17.08 -20.18 -8.02
N GLU A 555 18.26 -20.41 -8.62
CA GLU A 555 19.54 -20.28 -7.94
C GLU A 555 19.76 -18.84 -7.47
N ALA A 556 19.40 -17.83 -8.28
CA ALA A 556 19.49 -16.43 -7.88
C ALA A 556 18.66 -16.14 -6.63
N PHE A 557 17.41 -16.62 -6.58
CA PHE A 557 16.56 -16.44 -5.40
C PHE A 557 17.06 -17.25 -4.20
N GLN A 558 17.50 -18.50 -4.38
CA GLN A 558 18.09 -19.29 -3.29
C GLN A 558 19.31 -18.58 -2.67
N ARG A 559 20.19 -18.01 -3.50
CA ARG A 559 21.33 -17.21 -3.06
C ARG A 559 20.88 -15.94 -2.34
N TYR A 560 19.86 -15.25 -2.87
CA TYR A 560 19.31 -14.06 -2.25
C TYR A 560 18.70 -14.36 -0.87
N LEU A 561 17.91 -15.42 -0.74
CA LEU A 561 17.30 -15.85 0.51
C LEU A 561 18.36 -16.23 1.55
N HIS A 562 19.38 -16.98 1.14
CA HIS A 562 20.50 -17.30 2.02
C HIS A 562 21.24 -16.05 2.51
N MET A 563 21.50 -15.10 1.60
CA MET A 563 22.09 -13.81 1.96
C MET A 563 21.20 -13.00 2.91
N TYR A 564 19.89 -12.97 2.65
CA TYR A 564 18.89 -12.33 3.50
C TYR A 564 18.93 -12.89 4.92
N GLU A 565 18.87 -14.21 5.08
CA GLU A 565 18.93 -14.87 6.38
C GLU A 565 20.22 -14.53 7.12
N ILE A 566 21.36 -14.59 6.43
CA ILE A 566 22.66 -14.28 7.03
C ILE A 566 22.74 -12.80 7.48
N LEU A 567 22.23 -11.88 6.66
CA LEU A 567 22.23 -10.45 6.94
C LEU A 567 21.30 -10.12 8.11
N VAL A 568 20.06 -10.63 8.08
CA VAL A 568 19.09 -10.40 9.14
C VAL A 568 19.54 -11.02 10.45
N ASN A 569 20.17 -12.20 10.45
CA ASN A 569 20.77 -12.78 11.65
C ASN A 569 21.94 -11.96 12.22
N GLU A 570 22.70 -11.24 11.37
CA GLU A 570 23.75 -10.32 11.84
C GLU A 570 23.15 -9.10 12.54
N LEU A 571 22.03 -8.58 12.02
CA LEU A 571 21.30 -7.46 12.59
C LEU A 571 20.51 -7.86 13.85
N GLU A 572 19.73 -8.93 13.79
CA GLU A 572 18.86 -9.44 14.86
C GLU A 572 19.14 -10.93 15.09
N PRO A 573 20.04 -11.29 16.02
CA PRO A 573 20.45 -12.68 16.27
C PRO A 573 19.35 -13.63 16.75
N THR A 574 18.17 -13.12 17.15
CA THR A 574 17.02 -13.97 17.50
C THR A 574 16.21 -14.41 16.28
N PHE A 575 16.54 -13.94 15.08
CA PHE A 575 15.83 -14.29 13.86
C PHE A 575 15.90 -15.80 13.57
N GLY A 576 14.78 -16.39 13.17
CA GLY A 576 14.68 -17.85 12.95
C GLY A 576 14.75 -18.72 14.21
N ILE A 577 14.95 -18.14 15.40
CA ILE A 577 15.02 -18.86 16.68
C ILE A 577 13.62 -18.89 17.32
N PRO A 578 13.16 -20.03 17.87
CA PRO A 578 11.88 -20.11 18.57
C PRO A 578 11.80 -19.16 19.77
N PRO A 579 10.63 -18.56 20.07
CA PRO A 579 10.47 -17.62 21.19
C PRO A 579 10.92 -18.15 22.56
N GLY A 580 10.83 -19.46 22.78
CA GLY A 580 11.28 -20.11 24.02
C GLY A 580 12.79 -20.03 24.24
N GLU A 581 13.57 -19.89 23.18
CA GLU A 581 15.03 -19.86 23.20
C GLU A 581 15.61 -18.44 23.14
N HIS A 582 14.78 -17.42 22.89
CA HIS A 582 15.22 -16.02 22.79
C HIS A 582 16.00 -15.57 24.02
N ARG A 583 15.58 -15.98 25.23
CA ARG A 583 16.27 -15.60 26.48
C ARG A 583 17.76 -15.98 26.50
N SER A 584 18.11 -17.12 25.89
CA SER A 584 19.51 -17.57 25.83
C SER A 584 20.34 -16.62 24.96
N VAL A 585 19.82 -16.28 23.78
CA VAL A 585 20.46 -15.36 22.83
C VAL A 585 20.56 -13.96 23.41
N GLU A 586 19.50 -13.47 24.05
CA GLU A 586 19.49 -12.17 24.75
C GLU A 586 20.55 -12.11 25.85
N SER A 587 20.72 -13.21 26.59
CA SER A 587 21.79 -13.31 27.60
C SER A 587 23.19 -13.26 26.97
N LEU A 588 23.38 -13.86 25.79
CA LEU A 588 24.67 -13.81 25.08
C LEU A 588 24.97 -12.41 24.54
N ILE A 589 23.94 -11.71 24.05
CA ILE A 589 24.03 -10.31 23.62
C ILE A 589 24.38 -9.42 24.83
N GLY A 590 23.66 -9.56 25.95
CA GLY A 590 23.94 -8.79 27.18
C GLY A 590 25.32 -9.04 27.78
N GLN A 591 25.91 -10.20 27.50
CA GLN A 591 27.29 -10.55 27.88
C GLN A 591 28.35 -10.12 26.83
N ASN A 592 27.97 -9.41 25.76
CA ASN A 592 28.83 -9.05 24.63
C ASN A 592 29.52 -10.25 23.94
N LYS A 593 28.93 -11.45 24.02
CA LYS A 593 29.41 -12.64 23.30
C LYS A 593 28.89 -12.69 21.86
N ILE A 594 27.76 -12.05 21.61
CA ILE A 594 27.19 -11.81 20.28
C ILE A 594 26.97 -10.31 20.15
N THR A 595 27.58 -9.69 19.15
CA THR A 595 27.42 -8.25 18.89
C THR A 595 26.71 -8.07 17.56
N PRO A 596 25.45 -7.58 17.57
CA PRO A 596 24.76 -7.20 16.35
C PRO A 596 25.57 -6.21 15.52
N ALA A 597 25.64 -6.44 14.21
CA ALA A 597 26.42 -5.63 13.27
C ALA A 597 25.69 -5.51 11.93
N ASP A 598 26.14 -4.58 11.08
CA ASP A 598 25.53 -4.32 9.77
C ASP A 598 26.55 -4.35 8.63
N SER A 599 27.64 -5.09 8.83
CA SER A 599 28.72 -5.21 7.86
C SER A 599 28.22 -5.81 6.54
N LYS A 600 27.33 -6.81 6.61
CA LYS A 600 26.77 -7.47 5.44
C LYS A 600 25.70 -6.63 4.76
N LEU A 601 24.93 -5.86 5.53
CA LEU A 601 24.00 -4.89 4.96
C LEU A 601 24.75 -3.83 4.15
N LYS A 602 25.85 -3.28 4.70
CA LYS A 602 26.69 -2.33 3.97
C LYS A 602 27.31 -2.94 2.71
N ALA A 603 27.82 -4.17 2.81
CA ALA A 603 28.35 -4.88 1.65
C ALA A 603 27.29 -5.12 0.56
N TRP A 604 26.04 -5.39 0.96
CA TRP A 604 24.91 -5.52 0.06
C TRP A 604 24.52 -4.17 -0.58
N LEU A 605 24.47 -3.08 0.20
CA LEU A 605 24.13 -1.75 -0.31
C LEU A 605 25.11 -1.22 -1.36
N LYS A 606 26.39 -1.59 -1.30
CA LYS A 606 27.41 -1.25 -2.33
C LYS A 606 27.05 -1.71 -3.73
N LEU A 607 26.11 -2.62 -3.84
CA LEU A 607 25.70 -3.26 -5.08
C LEU A 607 24.54 -2.50 -5.73
N HIS A 608 24.00 -1.50 -5.02
CA HIS A 608 23.02 -0.53 -5.48
C HIS A 608 23.70 0.83 -5.66
N LYS A 609 24.00 1.19 -6.91
CA LYS A 609 24.66 2.47 -7.23
C LYS A 609 23.66 3.62 -7.29
#